data_AF-A0A7V9VYV8-F1
#
_entry.id   AF-A0A7V9VYV8-F1
#
_cell.length_a   1.000
_cell.length_b   1.000
_cell.length_c   1.000
_cell.angle_alpha   90.00
_cell.angle_beta   90.00
_cell.angle_gamma   90.00
#
_symmetry.space_group_name_H-M   'P 1'
#
loop_
_entity.id
_entity.type
_entity.pdbx_description
1 polymer ?
#
loop_
_entity_poly.entity_id
_entity_poly.type
_entity_poly.pdbx_seq_one_letter_code
_entity_poly.pdbx_strand_id
1 'polypeptide(L)'
;MERLSDYIQGERVVRELRCHAPEALEEMAGDLQQPLSPPLERALARSLDDRRVADFRSSEVLMPAMMTTFAVSRASIEGDELAKLEASCNRCESVGRCWQAMRSHADAETCRDFCPNAEAFIRHRGEVEPRGE
;
A
#
# COMPACT_ATOMS: atom_id res chain seq x y z
N MET A 1 11.41 -5.15 -18.72
CA MET A 1 11.42 -3.82 -19.37
C MET A 1 10.01 -3.59 -19.92
N GLU A 2 9.32 -2.54 -19.48
CA GLU A 2 7.96 -2.22 -19.95
C GLU A 2 7.96 -1.84 -21.45
N ARG A 3 6.99 -2.33 -22.23
CA ARG A 3 6.78 -1.84 -23.60
C ARG A 3 6.09 -0.49 -23.55
N LEU A 4 6.52 0.45 -24.38
CA LEU A 4 5.92 1.80 -24.45
C LEU A 4 4.39 1.76 -24.67
N SER A 5 3.89 0.79 -25.44
CA SER A 5 2.45 0.57 -25.64
C SER A 5 1.69 0.34 -24.34
N ASP A 6 2.27 -0.47 -23.46
CA ASP A 6 1.66 -0.88 -22.20
C ASP A 6 1.62 0.31 -21.25
N TYR A 7 2.73 1.06 -21.19
CA TYR A 7 2.81 2.31 -20.43
C TYR A 7 1.69 3.28 -20.82
N ILE A 8 1.57 3.57 -22.13
CA ILE A 8 0.57 4.50 -22.66
C ILE A 8 -0.85 4.00 -22.36
N GLN A 9 -1.09 2.69 -22.51
CA GLN A 9 -2.40 2.11 -22.25
C GLN A 9 -2.82 2.27 -20.77
N GLY A 10 -1.93 1.94 -19.83
CA GLY A 10 -2.21 2.08 -18.40
C GLY A 10 -2.47 3.54 -18.00
N GLU A 11 -1.60 4.45 -18.43
CA GLU A 11 -1.73 5.89 -18.14
C GLU A 11 -3.02 6.48 -18.71
N ARG A 12 -3.43 6.05 -19.92
CA ARG A 12 -4.66 6.53 -20.53
C ARG A 12 -5.88 6.12 -19.72
N VAL A 13 -5.98 4.85 -19.32
CA VAL A 13 -7.10 4.35 -18.53
C VAL A 13 -7.19 5.07 -17.18
N VAL A 14 -6.07 5.18 -16.46
CA VAL A 14 -6.06 5.89 -15.17
C VAL A 14 -6.45 7.36 -15.34
N ARG A 15 -5.96 8.04 -16.38
CA ARG A 15 -6.36 9.42 -16.67
C ARG A 15 -7.85 9.54 -16.96
N GLU A 16 -8.42 8.64 -17.77
CA GLU A 16 -9.85 8.62 -18.09
C GLU A 16 -10.69 8.42 -16.82
N LEU A 17 -10.33 7.44 -15.98
CA LEU A 17 -10.98 7.22 -14.68
C LEU A 17 -10.90 8.47 -13.80
N ARG A 18 -9.73 9.09 -13.66
CA ARG A 18 -9.58 10.32 -12.87
C ARG A 18 -10.47 11.46 -13.33
N CYS A 19 -10.70 11.58 -14.64
CA CYS A 19 -11.50 12.67 -15.21
C CYS A 19 -13.01 12.38 -15.16
N HIS A 20 -13.42 11.12 -15.25
CA HIS A 20 -14.81 10.74 -15.52
C HIS A 20 -15.45 9.85 -14.46
N ALA A 21 -14.65 9.15 -13.65
CA ALA A 21 -15.10 8.25 -12.59
C ALA A 21 -14.04 8.15 -11.47
N PRO A 22 -13.73 9.27 -10.76
CA PRO A 22 -12.72 9.29 -9.70
C PRO A 22 -13.05 8.32 -8.56
N GLU A 23 -14.33 8.11 -8.25
CA GLU A 23 -14.80 7.15 -7.25
C GLU A 23 -14.45 5.70 -7.63
N ALA A 24 -14.54 5.34 -8.92
CA ALA A 24 -14.16 4.01 -9.39
C ALA A 24 -12.65 3.79 -9.29
N LEU A 25 -11.86 4.85 -9.50
CA LEU A 25 -10.41 4.78 -9.31
C LEU A 25 -10.04 4.60 -7.84
N GLU A 26 -10.75 5.27 -6.94
CA GLU A 26 -10.56 5.14 -5.49
C GLU A 26 -10.93 3.74 -5.01
N GLU A 27 -12.05 3.19 -5.47
CA GLU A 27 -12.45 1.81 -5.19
C GLU A 27 -11.38 0.82 -5.66
N MET A 28 -10.87 1.01 -6.89
CA MET A 28 -9.78 0.19 -7.42
C MET A 28 -8.48 0.31 -6.63
N ALA A 29 -8.16 1.50 -6.10
CA ALA A 29 -6.99 1.68 -5.27
C ALA A 29 -7.18 1.04 -3.88
N GLY A 30 -8.41 1.09 -3.35
CA GLY A 30 -8.79 0.53 -2.06
C GLY A 30 -8.86 -1.00 -2.02
N ASP A 31 -9.13 -1.65 -3.17
CA ASP A 31 -9.18 -3.11 -3.26
C ASP A 31 -7.83 -3.71 -3.70
N LEU A 32 -7.08 -4.21 -2.72
CA LEU A 32 -5.80 -4.90 -2.96
C LEU A 32 -5.96 -6.28 -3.62
N GLN A 33 -7.17 -6.83 -3.69
CA GLN A 33 -7.44 -8.16 -4.25
C GLN A 33 -8.08 -8.10 -5.64
N GLN A 34 -8.61 -6.94 -6.04
CA GLN A 34 -9.19 -6.78 -7.37
C GLN A 34 -8.16 -7.13 -8.46
N PRO A 35 -8.52 -8.00 -9.43
CA PRO A 35 -7.63 -8.34 -10.53
C PRO A 35 -7.46 -7.13 -11.45
N LEU A 36 -6.21 -6.71 -11.66
CA LEU A 36 -5.85 -5.62 -12.55
C LEU A 36 -4.88 -6.12 -13.63
N SER A 37 -4.96 -5.53 -14.82
CA SER A 37 -3.93 -5.76 -15.83
C SER A 37 -2.60 -5.15 -15.37
N PRO A 38 -1.44 -5.77 -15.65
CA PRO A 38 -0.14 -5.23 -15.24
C PRO A 38 0.13 -3.77 -15.66
N PRO A 39 -0.31 -3.29 -16.85
CA PRO A 39 -0.16 -1.88 -17.22
C PRO A 39 -1.00 -0.94 -16.35
N LEU A 40 -2.23 -1.34 -16.03
CA LEU A 40 -3.14 -0.56 -15.18
C LEU A 40 -2.63 -0.49 -13.74
N GLU A 41 -2.18 -1.62 -13.19
CA GLU A 41 -1.60 -1.68 -11.85
C GLU A 41 -0.40 -0.73 -11.70
N ARG A 42 0.51 -0.70 -12.68
CA ARG A 42 1.66 0.20 -12.66
C ARG A 42 1.28 1.67 -12.79
N ALA A 43 0.30 2.00 -13.63
CA ALA A 43 -0.18 3.37 -13.76
C ALA A 43 -0.92 3.86 -12.49
N LEU A 44 -1.66 2.97 -11.84
CA LEU A 44 -2.32 3.27 -10.57
C LEU A 44 -1.30 3.50 -9.46
N ALA A 45 -0.29 2.62 -9.33
CA ALA A 45 0.81 2.80 -8.38
C ALA A 45 1.51 4.16 -8.55
N ARG A 46 1.84 4.56 -9.79
CA ARG A 46 2.41 5.89 -10.06
C ARG A 46 1.48 7.03 -9.68
N SER A 47 0.18 6.87 -9.91
CA SER A 47 -0.82 7.87 -9.51
C SER A 47 -0.94 7.98 -8.00
N LEU A 48 -0.71 6.90 -7.25
CA LEU A 48 -0.64 6.94 -5.79
C LEU A 48 0.62 7.70 -5.33
N ASP A 49 1.80 7.40 -5.89
CA ASP A 49 3.04 8.13 -5.57
C ASP A 49 2.90 9.64 -5.84
N ASP A 50 2.27 10.00 -6.96
CA ASP A 50 2.01 11.39 -7.33
C ASP A 50 0.84 12.04 -6.55
N ARG A 51 0.19 11.30 -5.62
CA ARG A 51 -0.99 11.74 -4.85
C ARG A 51 -2.15 12.24 -5.72
N ARG A 52 -2.41 11.53 -6.81
CA ARG A 52 -3.41 11.86 -7.83
C ARG A 52 -4.74 11.13 -7.67
N VAL A 53 -4.88 10.34 -6.61
CA VAL A 53 -6.11 9.68 -6.16
C VAL A 53 -6.53 10.42 -4.88
N ALA A 54 -7.58 11.23 -4.95
CA ALA A 54 -7.80 12.32 -4.02
C ALA A 54 -8.10 11.85 -2.59
N ASP A 55 -9.00 10.87 -2.44
CA ASP A 55 -9.44 10.39 -1.12
C ASP A 55 -8.76 9.08 -0.69
N PHE A 56 -7.66 8.69 -1.36
CA PHE A 56 -6.93 7.49 -0.99
C PHE A 56 -6.14 7.68 0.33
N ARG A 57 -6.58 6.97 1.38
CA ARG A 57 -5.92 6.96 2.69
C ARG A 57 -5.09 5.70 2.86
N SER A 58 -3.78 5.85 2.70
CA SER A 58 -2.83 4.74 2.85
C SER A 58 -2.91 4.06 4.22
N SER A 59 -3.22 4.81 5.28
CA SER A 59 -3.40 4.25 6.62
C SER A 59 -4.63 3.36 6.76
N GLU A 60 -5.65 3.53 5.92
CA GLU A 60 -6.88 2.74 5.95
C GLU A 60 -6.77 1.49 5.09
N VAL A 61 -6.03 1.57 3.98
CA VAL A 61 -5.89 0.47 3.01
C VAL A 61 -4.59 -0.31 3.20
N LEU A 62 -3.45 0.37 3.21
CA LEU A 62 -2.12 -0.27 3.16
C LEU A 62 -1.59 -0.63 4.54
N MET A 63 -1.80 0.23 5.53
CA MET A 63 -1.26 -0.01 6.87
C MET A 63 -1.81 -1.29 7.52
N PRO A 64 -3.10 -1.67 7.41
CA PRO A 64 -3.59 -2.95 7.92
C PRO A 64 -2.96 -4.15 7.20
N ALA A 65 -2.80 -4.07 5.87
CA ALA A 65 -2.12 -5.11 5.09
C ALA A 65 -0.65 -5.24 5.53
N MET A 66 0.05 -4.12 5.69
CA MET A 66 1.42 -4.07 6.21
C MET A 66 1.53 -4.64 7.62
N MET A 67 0.63 -4.27 8.54
CA MET A 67 0.59 -4.84 9.89
C MET A 67 0.42 -6.36 9.85
N THR A 68 -0.40 -6.88 8.92
CA THR A 68 -0.58 -8.32 8.71
C THR A 68 0.72 -8.97 8.23
N THR A 69 1.38 -8.38 7.23
CA THR A 69 2.70 -8.83 6.74
C THR A 69 3.75 -8.89 7.85
N PHE A 70 3.74 -7.94 8.79
CA PHE A 70 4.66 -7.90 9.93
C PHE A 70 4.18 -8.70 11.16
N ALA A 71 3.03 -9.36 11.08
CA ALA A 71 2.39 -10.07 12.21
C ALA A 71 2.17 -9.18 13.45
N VAL A 72 1.70 -7.95 13.22
CA VAL A 72 1.41 -6.94 14.26
C VAL A 72 -0.10 -6.78 14.39
N SER A 73 -0.59 -6.75 15.63
CA SER A 73 -1.96 -6.38 15.92
C SER A 73 -2.09 -4.87 16.07
N ARG A 74 -3.08 -4.24 15.43
CA ARG A 74 -3.35 -2.82 15.65
C ARG A 74 -3.65 -2.50 17.12
N ALA A 75 -4.24 -3.44 17.85
CA ALA A 75 -4.56 -3.29 19.27
C ALA A 75 -3.34 -3.36 20.20
N SER A 76 -2.17 -3.80 19.72
CA SER A 76 -0.93 -3.78 20.53
C SER A 76 -0.20 -2.44 20.47
N ILE A 77 -0.70 -1.47 19.67
CA ILE A 77 -0.09 -0.15 19.52
C ILE A 77 -0.94 0.88 20.28
N GLU A 78 -0.29 1.64 21.14
CA GLU A 78 -0.90 2.74 21.89
C GLU A 78 -1.49 3.81 20.96
N GLY A 79 -2.61 4.44 21.36
CA GLY A 79 -3.37 5.35 20.50
C GLY A 79 -2.55 6.51 19.91
N ASP A 80 -1.71 7.15 20.73
CA ASP A 80 -0.85 8.25 20.27
C ASP A 80 0.27 7.79 19.32
N GLU A 81 0.79 6.58 19.51
CA GLU A 81 1.77 6.00 18.60
C GLU A 81 1.10 5.59 17.29
N LEU A 82 -0.06 4.96 17.36
CA LEU A 82 -0.85 4.57 16.21
C LEU A 82 -1.19 5.78 15.32
N ALA A 83 -1.65 6.88 15.91
CA ALA A 83 -1.93 8.11 15.16
C ALA A 83 -0.69 8.67 14.44
N LYS A 84 0.50 8.56 15.04
CA LYS A 84 1.77 8.96 14.39
C LYS A 84 2.11 8.04 13.22
N LEU A 85 1.92 6.72 13.38
CA LEU A 85 2.16 5.75 12.32
C LEU A 85 1.20 5.95 11.14
N GLU A 86 -0.08 6.22 11.41
CA GLU A 86 -1.07 6.55 10.38
C GLU A 86 -0.71 7.84 9.63
N ALA A 87 -0.35 8.89 10.36
CA ALA A 87 0.08 10.15 9.75
C ALA A 87 1.36 9.99 8.91
N SER A 88 2.29 9.14 9.35
CA SER A 88 3.47 8.75 8.58
C SER A 88 3.08 8.00 7.31
N CYS A 89 2.18 7.01 7.42
CA CYS A 89 1.70 6.22 6.29
C CYS A 89 1.01 7.07 5.22
N ASN A 90 0.10 7.97 5.63
CA ASN A 90 -0.64 8.86 4.72
C ASN A 90 0.23 9.90 4.00
N ARG A 91 1.46 10.15 4.48
CA ARG A 91 2.42 11.06 3.84
C ARG A 91 3.54 10.33 3.09
N CYS A 92 3.56 9.00 3.11
CA CYS A 92 4.62 8.21 2.50
C CYS A 92 4.72 8.48 0.99
N GLU A 93 5.93 8.80 0.52
CA GLU A 93 6.22 9.07 -0.90
C GLU A 93 6.40 7.78 -1.73
N SER A 94 6.50 6.63 -1.07
CA SER A 94 6.62 5.30 -1.69
C SER A 94 5.32 4.50 -1.59
N VAL A 95 4.18 5.20 -1.55
CA VAL A 95 2.85 4.59 -1.37
C VAL A 95 2.48 3.66 -2.52
N GLY A 96 2.83 4.00 -3.76
CA GLY A 96 2.64 3.18 -4.96
C GLY A 96 3.46 1.89 -4.90
N ARG A 97 4.73 1.98 -4.48
CA ARG A 97 5.56 0.79 -4.22
C ARG A 97 4.97 -0.10 -3.13
N CYS A 98 4.50 0.49 -2.03
CA CYS A 98 3.85 -0.24 -0.95
C CYS A 98 2.58 -0.94 -1.44
N TRP A 99 1.73 -0.24 -2.19
CA TRP A 99 0.51 -0.77 -2.75
C TRP A 99 0.77 -1.96 -3.68
N GLN A 100 1.77 -1.88 -4.57
CA GLN A 100 2.17 -3.02 -5.41
C GLN A 100 2.68 -4.20 -4.57
N ALA A 101 3.53 -3.94 -3.58
CA ALA A 101 4.07 -4.98 -2.70
C ALA A 101 2.95 -5.70 -1.94
N MET A 102 1.93 -4.99 -1.47
CA MET A 102 0.79 -5.60 -0.77
C MET A 102 -0.08 -6.43 -1.72
N ARG A 103 -0.29 -5.97 -2.96
CA ARG A 103 -1.00 -6.75 -3.99
C ARG A 103 -0.24 -8.01 -4.41
N SER A 104 1.09 -7.96 -4.42
CA SER A 104 1.95 -9.11 -4.73
C SER A 104 2.26 -10.00 -3.52
N HIS A 105 1.65 -9.73 -2.36
CA HIS A 105 1.91 -10.45 -1.10
C HIS A 105 3.41 -10.50 -0.72
N ALA A 106 4.12 -9.38 -0.88
CA ALA A 106 5.51 -9.27 -0.48
C ALA A 106 5.67 -9.53 1.03
N ASP A 107 6.79 -10.14 1.40
CA ASP A 107 7.12 -10.44 2.79
C ASP A 107 7.61 -9.22 3.58
N ALA A 108 7.75 -9.40 4.89
CA ALA A 108 8.18 -8.35 5.82
C ALA A 108 9.62 -7.87 5.55
N GLU A 109 10.49 -8.75 5.04
CA GLU A 109 11.87 -8.40 4.72
C GLU A 109 11.90 -7.41 3.55
N THR A 110 11.22 -7.74 2.45
CA THR A 110 11.07 -6.85 1.29
C THR A 110 10.44 -5.51 1.67
N CYS A 111 9.44 -5.53 2.55
CA CYS A 111 8.75 -4.32 3.00
C CYS A 111 9.60 -3.43 3.92
N ARG A 112 10.54 -4.02 4.66
CA ARG A 112 11.46 -3.29 5.55
C ARG A 112 12.33 -2.30 4.79
N ASP A 113 12.73 -2.64 3.57
CA ASP A 113 13.66 -1.84 2.77
C ASP A 113 13.09 -0.47 2.34
N PHE A 114 11.77 -0.27 2.43
CA PHE A 114 11.15 0.97 1.97
C PHE A 114 10.09 1.55 2.90
N CYS A 115 9.53 0.78 3.84
CA CYS A 115 8.47 1.29 4.71
C CYS A 115 9.07 2.08 5.88
N PRO A 116 8.73 3.38 6.04
CA PRO A 116 9.24 4.18 7.17
C PRO A 116 8.70 3.73 8.53
N ASN A 117 7.58 2.98 8.55
CA ASN A 117 6.98 2.44 9.78
C ASN A 117 7.50 1.03 10.11
N ALA A 118 8.36 0.42 9.29
CA ALA A 118 8.78 -0.97 9.46
C ALA A 118 9.40 -1.24 10.84
N GLU A 119 10.30 -0.38 11.31
CA GLU A 119 10.93 -0.52 12.63
C GLU A 119 9.93 -0.45 13.79
N ALA A 120 8.88 0.37 13.65
CA ALA A 120 7.80 0.40 14.64
C ALA A 120 6.99 -0.90 14.61
N PHE A 121 6.66 -1.41 13.43
CA PHE A 121 5.98 -2.71 13.32
C PHE A 121 6.82 -3.85 13.89
N ILE A 122 8.13 -3.87 13.64
CA ILE A 122 9.05 -4.89 14.19
C ILE A 122 9.05 -4.86 15.72
N ARG A 123 9.04 -3.67 16.33
CA ARG A 123 8.99 -3.51 17.79
C ARG A 123 7.69 -4.05 18.40
N HIS A 124 6.59 -3.91 17.68
CA HIS A 124 5.25 -4.34 18.09
C HIS A 124 4.88 -5.75 17.62
N ARG A 125 5.80 -6.44 16.95
CA ARG A 125 5.63 -7.84 16.59
C ARG A 125 5.56 -8.63 17.89
N GLY A 126 4.39 -9.17 18.20
CA GLY A 126 4.23 -10.02 19.36
C GLY A 126 5.28 -11.14 19.30
N GLU A 127 5.98 -11.38 20.42
CA GLU A 127 6.84 -12.54 20.55
C GLU A 127 5.99 -13.78 20.27
N VAL A 128 6.13 -14.35 19.07
CA VAL A 128 5.69 -15.72 18.82
C VAL A 128 6.71 -16.57 19.56
N GLU A 129 6.46 -16.84 20.84
CA GLU A 129 7.20 -17.87 21.59
C GLU A 129 7.26 -19.14 20.72
N PRO A 130 8.45 -19.69 20.44
CA PRO A 130 8.53 -21.00 19.83
C PRO A 130 7.94 -22.01 20.83
N ARG A 131 6.77 -22.57 20.51
CA ARG A 131 6.29 -23.79 21.17
C ARG A 131 7.31 -24.88 20.85
N GLY A 132 8.21 -25.13 21.80
CA GLY A 132 9.09 -26.28 21.79
C GLY A 132 8.27 -27.56 21.88
N GLU A 133 8.60 -28.50 21.00
CA GLU A 133 8.31 -29.93 21.14
C GLU A 133 9.56 -30.64 21.67
#